data_AF-A0A2S3V2P6-F1
#
_entry.id   AF-A0A2S3V2P6-F1
#
_cell.length_a   1.000
_cell.length_b   1.000
_cell.length_c   1.000
_cell.angle_alpha   90.00
_cell.angle_beta   90.00
_cell.angle_gamma   90.00
#
_symmetry.space_group_name_H-M   'P 1'
#
loop_
_entity.id
_entity.type
_entity.pdbx_description
1 polymer ?
#
loop_
_entity_poly.entity_id
_entity_poly.type
_entity_poly.pdbx_seq_one_letter_code
_entity_poly.pdbx_strand_id
1 'polypeptide(L)'
;MRFLVLVLVTSFALSGCKNQYEITGTNASGTEIFKGSALGFQAGKFNIESNKNRKCNGRFDSVNDLASGYGKGDFKCTDGNEGTFWFNIEKNYKSGNGAAYIGGEKFKFIYGKQT
;
A
#
# COMPACT_ATOMS: atom_id res chain seq x y z
N MET A 1 -38.86 -34.07 20.83
CA MET A 1 -38.95 -33.40 19.52
C MET A 1 -38.04 -32.16 19.62
N ARG A 2 -36.70 -32.21 19.47
CA ARG A 2 -35.93 -32.51 18.25
C ARG A 2 -36.68 -32.06 17.01
N PHE A 3 -36.51 -30.80 16.58
CA PHE A 3 -36.48 -30.38 15.19
C PHE A 3 -36.09 -28.89 15.07
N LEU A 4 -35.10 -28.64 14.20
CA LEU A 4 -34.96 -27.46 13.31
C LEU A 4 -34.92 -26.06 13.92
N VAL A 5 -33.74 -25.41 13.88
CA VAL A 5 -33.49 -24.29 12.94
C VAL A 5 -31.99 -24.23 12.64
N LEU A 6 -31.68 -24.45 11.37
CA LEU A 6 -30.39 -24.42 10.72
C LEU A 6 -30.37 -23.11 9.94
N VAL A 7 -29.67 -22.06 10.41
CA VAL A 7 -29.50 -20.79 9.69
C VAL A 7 -28.04 -20.34 9.88
N LEU A 8 -27.16 -20.70 8.95
CA LEU A 8 -26.73 -19.85 7.82
C LEU A 8 -25.99 -18.57 8.28
N VAL A 9 -24.81 -18.72 8.89
CA VAL A 9 -23.82 -17.63 8.95
C VAL A 9 -22.98 -17.68 7.68
N THR A 10 -23.63 -17.40 6.55
CA THR A 10 -22.94 -16.97 5.31
C THR A 10 -22.58 -15.50 5.51
N SER A 11 -21.49 -15.26 6.23
CA SER A 11 -20.85 -13.95 6.23
C SER A 11 -20.36 -13.69 4.81
N PHE A 12 -21.11 -12.85 4.10
CA PHE A 12 -20.76 -12.22 2.84
C PHE A 12 -19.33 -11.67 2.93
N ALA A 13 -18.36 -12.44 2.45
CA ALA A 13 -17.11 -11.87 1.94
C ALA A 13 -17.48 -11.11 0.67
N LEU A 14 -17.98 -9.88 0.82
CA LEU A 14 -18.01 -8.88 -0.24
C LEU A 14 -16.55 -8.53 -0.56
N SER A 15 -15.84 -9.45 -1.21
CA SER A 15 -14.60 -9.19 -1.92
C SER A 15 -14.94 -8.36 -3.15
N GLY A 16 -15.34 -7.11 -2.92
CA GLY A 16 -15.26 -6.11 -3.97
C GLY A 16 -13.81 -6.11 -4.45
N CYS A 17 -13.60 -6.41 -5.73
CA CYS A 17 -12.32 -6.33 -6.42
C CYS A 17 -11.77 -4.90 -6.33
N LYS A 18 -11.26 -4.51 -5.17
CA LYS A 18 -10.55 -3.25 -5.01
C LYS A 18 -9.24 -3.40 -5.75
N ASN A 19 -8.86 -2.35 -6.49
CA ASN A 19 -7.54 -2.21 -7.08
C ASN A 19 -6.51 -2.10 -5.96
N GLN A 20 -6.17 -3.27 -5.39
CA GLN A 20 -5.17 -3.44 -4.37
C GLN A 20 -3.87 -3.85 -5.04
N TYR A 21 -2.82 -3.11 -4.72
CA TYR A 21 -1.47 -3.38 -5.15
C TYR A 21 -0.65 -3.78 -3.93
N GLU A 22 0.12 -4.84 -4.03
CA GLU A 22 1.13 -5.16 -3.01
C GLU A 22 2.25 -4.14 -3.08
N ILE A 23 2.82 -3.84 -1.92
CA ILE A 23 4.02 -3.01 -1.79
C ILE A 23 5.10 -3.85 -1.12
N THR A 24 6.29 -3.84 -1.70
CA THR A 24 7.50 -4.35 -1.06
C THR A 24 8.61 -3.33 -1.21
N GLY A 25 9.38 -3.10 -0.14
CA GLY A 25 10.50 -2.17 -0.20
C GLY A 25 11.52 -2.42 0.90
N THR A 26 12.62 -1.67 0.83
CA THR A 26 13.71 -1.75 1.79
C THR A 26 14.33 -0.38 2.03
N ASN A 27 14.87 -0.18 3.22
CA ASN A 27 15.68 1.00 3.54
C ASN A 27 17.06 0.91 2.87
N ALA A 28 17.79 2.04 2.85
CA ALA A 28 19.09 2.13 2.21
C ALA A 28 20.12 1.15 2.77
N SER A 29 20.04 0.82 4.07
CA SER A 29 20.92 -0.16 4.71
C SER A 29 20.53 -1.62 4.44
N GLY A 30 19.36 -1.89 3.85
CA GLY A 30 18.86 -3.25 3.61
C GLY A 30 18.42 -4.00 4.86
N THR A 31 18.47 -3.37 6.04
CA THR A 31 18.19 -4.00 7.34
C THR A 31 16.71 -3.99 7.70
N GLU A 32 15.91 -3.13 7.05
CA GLU A 32 14.49 -2.99 7.31
C GLU A 32 13.70 -3.19 6.02
N ILE A 33 12.89 -4.24 6.02
CA ILE A 33 12.07 -4.65 4.89
C ILE A 33 10.63 -4.28 5.22
N PHE A 34 9.98 -3.60 4.29
CA PHE A 34 8.59 -3.18 4.40
C PHE A 34 7.72 -3.99 3.43
N LYS A 35 6.55 -4.39 3.91
CA LYS A 35 5.50 -5.03 3.11
C LYS A 35 4.16 -4.37 3.38
N GLY A 36 3.28 -4.36 2.40
CA GLY A 36 1.93 -3.83 2.62
C GLY A 36 1.11 -3.71 1.35
N SER A 37 0.23 -2.72 1.30
CA SER A 37 -0.65 -2.52 0.18
C SER A 37 -1.01 -1.06 -0.09
N ALA A 38 -1.19 -0.76 -1.38
CA ALA A 38 -1.84 0.44 -1.87
C ALA A 38 -3.26 0.08 -2.35
N LEU A 39 -4.26 0.88 -1.95
CA LEU A 39 -5.65 0.74 -2.39
C LEU A 39 -6.07 2.00 -3.12
N GLY A 40 -6.21 1.93 -4.44
CA GLY A 40 -6.57 3.08 -5.28
C GLY A 40 -5.75 3.15 -6.57
N PHE A 41 -6.23 3.94 -7.53
CA PHE A 41 -5.57 4.09 -8.85
C PHE A 41 -5.09 5.53 -9.08
N GLN A 42 -5.99 6.50 -8.91
CA GLN A 42 -5.67 7.93 -8.99
C GLN A 42 -5.53 8.58 -7.61
N ALA A 43 -6.17 8.00 -6.61
CA ALA A 43 -6.10 8.44 -5.24
C ALA A 43 -6.32 7.21 -4.37
N GLY A 44 -5.66 7.13 -3.22
CA GLY A 44 -5.71 5.90 -2.46
C GLY A 44 -5.12 5.94 -1.07
N LYS A 45 -5.22 4.78 -0.41
CA LYS A 45 -4.55 4.52 0.86
C LYS A 45 -3.23 3.82 0.59
N PHE A 46 -2.23 4.13 1.40
CA PHE A 46 -0.92 3.49 1.42
C PHE A 46 -0.72 2.93 2.83
N ASN A 47 -0.48 1.63 2.96
CA ASN A 47 -0.18 1.04 4.26
C ASN A 47 1.00 0.09 4.10
N ILE A 48 2.03 0.25 4.94
CA ILE A 48 3.20 -0.64 4.98
C ILE A 48 3.55 -0.95 6.43
N GLU A 49 4.10 -2.14 6.64
CA GLU A 49 4.63 -2.60 7.91
C GLU A 49 6.04 -3.17 7.69
N SER A 50 6.96 -2.83 8.59
CA SER A 50 8.31 -3.35 8.55
C SER A 50 8.49 -4.61 9.36
N ASN A 51 9.53 -5.39 9.04
CA ASN A 51 10.02 -6.49 9.87
C ASN A 51 10.52 -6.04 11.26
N LYS A 52 10.54 -4.74 11.55
CA LYS A 52 10.84 -4.14 12.86
C LYS A 52 9.58 -3.59 13.55
N ASN A 53 8.38 -4.02 13.13
CA ASN A 53 7.07 -3.61 13.68
C ASN A 53 6.73 -2.12 13.51
N ARG A 54 7.41 -1.40 12.60
CA ARG A 54 7.02 -0.03 12.23
C ARG A 54 5.87 -0.10 11.25
N LYS A 55 4.72 0.50 11.60
CA LYS A 55 3.55 0.58 10.70
C LYS A 55 3.41 2.00 10.21
N CYS A 56 3.38 2.20 8.90
CA CYS A 56 3.19 3.49 8.27
C CYS A 56 1.90 3.48 7.44
N ASN A 57 1.02 4.44 7.71
CA ASN A 57 -0.26 4.60 7.02
C ASN A 57 -0.31 5.98 6.38
N GLY A 58 -0.84 6.04 5.17
CA GLY A 58 -0.78 7.23 4.35
C GLY A 58 -1.86 7.29 3.29
N ARG A 59 -1.84 8.38 2.55
CA ARG A 59 -2.68 8.60 1.38
C ARG A 59 -1.83 9.12 0.24
N PHE A 60 -2.26 8.83 -0.97
CA PHE A 60 -1.64 9.37 -2.16
C PHE A 60 -2.68 9.85 -3.13
N ASP A 61 -2.22 10.78 -3.97
CA ASP A 61 -2.89 11.20 -5.19
C ASP A 61 -1.86 11.07 -6.34
N SER A 62 -2.29 10.44 -7.42
CA SER A 62 -1.59 10.45 -8.69
C SER A 62 -1.64 11.90 -9.20
N VAL A 63 -0.46 12.52 -9.30
CA VAL A 63 -0.36 13.93 -9.64
C VAL A 63 -0.59 14.06 -11.13
N ASN A 64 -1.75 14.57 -11.51
CA ASN A 64 -2.13 15.04 -12.85
C ASN A 64 -1.82 14.08 -14.01
N ASP A 65 -2.89 13.42 -14.46
CA ASP A 65 -2.96 12.54 -15.63
C ASP A 65 -2.09 11.28 -15.55
N LEU A 66 -2.72 10.14 -15.83
CA LEU A 66 -2.04 8.87 -16.06
C LEU A 66 -0.94 8.99 -17.14
N ALA A 67 -1.02 10.01 -18.00
CA ALA A 67 -0.02 10.35 -19.01
C ALA A 67 1.34 10.72 -18.41
N SER A 68 1.37 11.30 -17.20
CA SER A 68 2.60 11.76 -16.55
C SER A 68 3.39 10.62 -15.89
N GLY A 69 2.71 9.50 -15.57
CA GLY A 69 3.38 8.29 -15.07
C GLY A 69 4.02 8.44 -13.70
N TYR A 70 3.57 9.40 -12.86
CA TYR A 70 4.03 9.53 -11.48
C TYR A 70 2.92 10.01 -10.53
N GLY A 71 3.15 9.84 -9.23
CA GLY A 71 2.27 10.27 -8.16
C GLY A 71 3.01 10.55 -6.87
N LYS A 72 2.29 11.12 -5.91
CA LYS A 72 2.83 11.58 -4.63
C LYS A 72 1.86 11.23 -3.50
N GLY A 73 2.38 10.93 -2.33
CA GLY A 73 1.56 10.79 -1.13
C GLY A 73 2.31 11.13 0.13
N ASP A 74 1.58 11.16 1.23
CA ASP A 74 2.11 11.41 2.57
C ASP A 74 1.73 10.24 3.48
N PHE A 75 2.59 9.93 4.44
CA PHE A 75 2.37 8.88 5.42
C PHE A 75 2.81 9.30 6.82
N LYS A 76 2.28 8.60 7.81
CA LYS A 76 2.67 8.68 9.22
C LYS A 76 2.89 7.28 9.78
N CYS A 77 3.95 7.12 10.55
CA CYS A 77 4.37 5.88 11.17
C CYS A 77 4.02 5.85 12.66
N THR A 78 3.90 4.64 13.22
CA THR A 78 3.59 4.40 14.64
C THR A 78 4.67 4.90 15.60
N ASP A 79 5.90 5.10 15.12
CA ASP A 79 7.03 5.65 15.89
C ASP A 79 7.12 7.18 15.83
N GLY A 80 6.10 7.84 15.26
CA GLY A 80 6.02 9.29 15.15
C GLY A 80 6.69 9.87 13.89
N ASN A 81 7.43 9.07 13.11
CA ASN A 81 7.97 9.54 11.84
C ASN A 81 6.85 9.81 10.83
N GLU A 82 7.03 10.83 10.02
CA GLU A 82 6.14 11.18 8.91
C GLU A 82 6.95 11.58 7.71
N GLY A 83 6.35 11.52 6.53
CA GLY A 83 7.05 11.89 5.32
C GLY A 83 6.19 11.82 4.08
N THR A 84 6.78 12.34 3.02
CA THR A 84 6.23 12.27 1.67
C THR A 84 6.93 11.16 0.89
N PHE A 85 6.15 10.44 0.09
CA PHE A 85 6.65 9.50 -0.90
C PHE A 85 6.27 9.91 -2.31
N TRP A 86 7.10 9.52 -3.26
CA TRP A 86 6.87 9.69 -4.69
C TRP A 86 6.94 8.33 -5.36
N PHE A 87 6.14 8.11 -6.39
CA PHE A 87 6.15 6.86 -7.14
C PHE A 87 5.94 7.11 -8.62
N ASN A 88 6.51 6.23 -9.43
CA ASN A 88 6.30 6.18 -10.87
C ASN A 88 5.41 4.99 -11.20
N ILE A 89 4.54 5.17 -12.20
CA ILE A 89 3.61 4.18 -12.71
C ILE A 89 4.17 3.63 -14.03
N GLU A 90 4.32 2.31 -14.13
CA GLU A 90 4.71 1.68 -15.38
C GLU A 90 3.62 1.80 -16.45
N LYS A 91 4.00 1.68 -17.73
CA LYS A 91 3.08 1.80 -18.88
C LYS A 91 1.90 0.82 -18.85
N ASN A 92 2.02 -0.28 -18.11
CA ASN A 92 0.96 -1.27 -17.94
C ASN A 92 -0.12 -0.84 -16.93
N TYR A 93 0.09 0.28 -16.22
CA TYR A 93 -0.76 0.81 -15.15
C TYR A 93 -1.06 -0.19 -14.01
N LYS A 94 -0.22 -1.21 -13.86
CA LYS A 94 -0.40 -2.32 -12.91
C LYS A 94 0.74 -2.45 -11.91
N SER A 95 1.86 -1.79 -12.16
CA SER A 95 3.07 -1.83 -11.33
C SER A 95 3.82 -0.51 -11.38
N GLY A 96 4.80 -0.38 -10.51
CA GLY A 96 5.65 0.78 -10.45
C GLY A 96 6.64 0.73 -9.30
N ASN A 97 7.34 1.83 -9.13
CA ASN A 97 8.39 1.97 -8.13
C ASN A 97 8.38 3.37 -7.55
N GLY A 98 8.63 3.47 -6.25
CA GLY A 98 8.65 4.71 -5.52
C GLY A 98 9.75 4.79 -4.47
N ALA A 99 9.85 5.97 -3.87
CA ALA A 99 10.82 6.28 -2.85
C ALA A 99 10.26 7.27 -1.83
N ALA A 100 10.79 7.18 -0.61
CA ALA A 100 10.51 8.08 0.50
C ALA A 100 11.73 8.16 1.43
N TYR A 101 11.61 8.94 2.49
CA TYR A 101 12.50 8.88 3.65
C TYR A 101 11.70 8.48 4.88
N ILE A 102 12.14 7.46 5.62
CA ILE A 102 11.53 6.98 6.87
C ILE A 102 12.61 6.97 7.94
N GLY A 103 12.42 7.74 9.01
CA GLY A 103 13.41 7.81 10.10
C GLY A 103 14.80 8.29 9.65
N GLY A 104 14.85 9.20 8.67
CA GLY A 104 16.10 9.74 8.11
C GLY A 104 16.78 8.85 7.05
N GLU A 105 16.29 7.62 6.82
CA GLU A 105 16.85 6.73 5.80
C GLU A 105 15.99 6.70 4.54
N LYS A 106 16.65 6.63 3.38
CA LYS A 106 15.96 6.46 2.10
C LYS A 106 15.30 5.08 2.06
N PHE A 107 14.01 5.06 1.79
CA PHE A 107 13.20 3.87 1.55
C PHE A 107 12.85 3.81 0.06
N LYS A 108 13.09 2.67 -0.58
CA LYS A 108 12.65 2.40 -1.96
C LYS A 108 11.66 1.25 -1.96
N PHE A 109 10.61 1.35 -2.76
CA PHE A 109 9.60 0.32 -2.88
C PHE A 109 9.19 0.08 -4.31
N ILE A 110 8.70 -1.12 -4.56
CA ILE A 110 7.95 -1.51 -5.74
C ILE A 110 6.50 -1.74 -5.33
N TYR A 111 5.58 -1.51 -6.25
CA TYR A 111 4.20 -1.93 -6.09
C TYR A 111 3.70 -2.66 -7.34
N GLY A 112 2.74 -3.57 -7.17
CA GLY A 112 2.23 -4.38 -8.26
C GLY A 112 0.90 -5.06 -7.92
N LYS A 113 0.08 -5.33 -8.95
CA LYS A 113 -1.19 -6.03 -8.77
C LYS A 113 -0.93 -7.48 -8.35
N GLN A 114 -1.66 -7.99 -7.35
CA GLN A 114 -1.72 -9.43 -7.11
C GLN A 114 -2.36 -10.10 -8.34
N THR A 115 -1.63 -10.98 -9.01
CA THR A 115 -2.18 -11.91 -10.01
C THR A 115 -2.97 -13.01 -9.34
#